data_AF-K2RYA0-F1
#
_entry.id   AF-K2RYA0-F1
#
_cell.length_a   1.000
_cell.length_b   1.000
_cell.length_c   1.000
_cell.angle_alpha   90.00
_cell.angle_beta   90.00
_cell.angle_gamma   90.00
#
_symmetry.space_group_name_H-M   'P 1'
#
loop_
_entity.id
_entity.type
_entity.pdbx_description
1 polymer ?
#
loop_
_entity_poly.entity_id
_entity_poly.type
_entity_poly.pdbx_seq_one_letter_code
_entity_poly.pdbx_strand_id
1 'polypeptide(L)'
;MASQPDTPPTREEAQRLIAQVRKENGGISPEHEALLKENCPDVLEALQNVRRKLGSATKTLATNLYSKDTRFLYELIQNAEDNQYCVWTTPFLNFILYPDKIVIDSNENGFTSLNFKAICSTGESTKTNVQGYVGEKGIGFKSVFKVAKKVHIQSGVFSFSFVYTRDSDDDGLGMVTPLSEPYEDLPANVRTRMTLTLLRPEDFMQRAADLSNLPDTLLLFLSKIRSINVRICSSANTITTVHYKHVRGSDNLEKILKSIKTYDGTTSIQTKLFLVTRRVIRNLPFDPARKHTNQATIILAFPVDVNDTPILENQHVFAYLPLRRVGFKVCTSLLQIIEENLSSAHDIITSGDPAVDEVMMFALDSLLQLPAFLMLIIG
;
A
#
# COMPACT_ATOMS: atom_id res chain seq x y z
N MET A 1 9.29 37.83 0.93
CA MET A 1 8.43 37.59 -0.25
C MET A 1 7.71 36.27 -0.03
N ALA A 2 6.40 36.30 0.21
CA ALA A 2 5.61 35.08 0.27
C ALA A 2 5.59 34.46 -1.13
N SER A 3 6.06 33.22 -1.26
CA SER A 3 5.93 32.43 -2.48
C SER A 3 4.45 32.35 -2.84
N GLN A 4 4.09 32.77 -4.06
CA GLN A 4 2.75 32.56 -4.59
C GLN A 4 2.41 31.06 -4.51
N PRO A 5 1.16 30.69 -4.19
CA PRO A 5 0.76 29.28 -4.28
C PRO A 5 0.91 28.83 -5.73
N ASP A 6 1.74 27.82 -5.97
CA ASP A 6 1.95 27.21 -7.29
C ASP A 6 0.58 26.85 -7.91
N THR A 7 0.23 27.54 -9.00
CA THR A 7 -0.96 27.19 -9.80
C THR A 7 -0.82 25.73 -10.25
N PRO A 8 -1.85 24.87 -10.09
CA PRO A 8 -1.78 23.49 -10.55
C PRO A 8 -1.47 23.46 -12.05
N PRO A 9 -0.58 22.56 -12.53
CA PRO A 9 -0.21 22.51 -13.93
C PRO A 9 -1.43 22.23 -14.81
N THR A 10 -1.48 22.78 -16.02
CA THR A 10 -2.52 22.45 -17.00
C THR A 10 -2.30 21.06 -17.60
N ARG A 11 -3.29 20.52 -18.31
CA ARG A 11 -3.15 19.24 -19.03
C ARG A 11 -2.06 19.30 -20.11
N GLU A 12 -1.93 20.45 -20.79
CA GLU A 12 -0.88 20.68 -21.79
C GLU A 12 0.51 20.71 -21.15
N GLU A 13 0.64 21.35 -19.99
CA GLU A 13 1.91 21.37 -19.24
C GLU A 13 2.29 19.97 -18.74
N ALA A 14 1.31 19.20 -18.25
CA ALA A 14 1.52 17.81 -17.86
C ALA A 14 1.96 16.94 -19.05
N GLN A 15 1.34 17.10 -20.23
CA GLN A 15 1.74 16.39 -21.45
C GLN A 15 3.17 16.73 -21.89
N ARG A 16 3.57 18.01 -21.82
CA ARG A 16 4.95 18.43 -22.09
C ARG A 16 5.93 17.79 -21.11
N LEU A 17 5.58 17.75 -19.83
CA LEU A 17 6.40 17.12 -18.80
C LEU A 17 6.52 15.60 -19.01
N ILE A 18 5.43 14.93 -19.42
CA ILE A 18 5.46 13.50 -19.78
C ILE A 18 6.43 13.26 -20.95
N ALA A 19 6.32 14.06 -22.01
CA ALA A 19 7.20 13.95 -23.17
C ALA A 19 8.68 14.21 -22.81
N GLN A 20 8.94 15.19 -21.94
CA GLN A 20 10.27 15.48 -21.44
C GLN A 20 10.85 14.29 -20.64
N VAL A 21 10.13 13.78 -19.65
CA VAL A 21 10.59 12.66 -18.82
C VAL A 21 10.75 11.38 -19.64
N ARG A 22 9.88 11.16 -20.64
CA ARG A 22 10.05 10.06 -21.60
C ARG A 22 11.41 10.13 -22.31
N LYS A 23 11.81 11.32 -22.78
CA LYS A 23 13.10 11.53 -23.45
C LYS A 23 14.28 11.35 -22.47
N GLU A 24 14.16 11.89 -21.26
CA GLU A 24 15.18 11.75 -20.20
C GLU A 24 15.41 10.28 -19.83
N ASN A 25 14.35 9.47 -19.78
CA ASN A 25 14.42 8.03 -19.52
C ASN A 25 14.80 7.20 -20.76
N GLY A 26 15.31 7.86 -21.80
CA GLY A 26 15.84 7.26 -23.02
C GLY A 26 14.78 6.84 -24.04
N GLY A 27 13.50 7.14 -23.82
CA GLY A 27 12.39 6.73 -24.67
C GLY A 27 12.49 7.28 -26.09
N ILE A 28 12.27 6.39 -27.06
CA ILE A 28 12.29 6.68 -28.50
C ILE A 28 10.85 6.56 -29.04
N SER A 29 10.47 7.38 -30.02
CA SER A 29 9.20 7.19 -30.72
C SER A 29 9.33 6.06 -31.75
N PRO A 30 8.25 5.32 -32.06
CA PRO A 30 8.30 4.28 -33.10
C PRO A 30 8.80 4.80 -34.46
N GLU A 31 8.47 6.04 -34.80
CA GLU A 31 8.95 6.72 -36.00
C GLU A 31 10.47 6.92 -36.01
N HIS A 32 11.04 7.48 -34.93
CA HIS A 32 12.49 7.66 -34.83
C HIS A 32 13.23 6.33 -34.74
N GLU A 33 12.64 5.31 -34.10
CA GLU A 33 13.21 3.97 -34.06
C GLU A 33 13.25 3.33 -35.46
N ALA A 34 12.18 3.48 -36.25
CA ALA A 34 12.14 3.02 -37.64
C ALA A 34 13.19 3.75 -38.50
N LEU A 35 13.33 5.07 -38.35
CA LEU A 35 14.34 5.86 -39.04
C LEU A 35 15.77 5.44 -38.67
N LEU A 36 16.05 5.21 -37.39
CA LEU A 36 17.36 4.72 -36.95
C LEU A 36 17.63 3.31 -37.47
N LYS A 37 16.63 2.44 -37.48
CA LYS A 37 16.77 1.07 -38.01
C LYS A 37 17.11 1.06 -39.50
N GLU A 38 16.53 1.97 -40.27
CA GLU A 38 16.78 2.08 -41.71
C GLU A 38 18.12 2.75 -42.03
N ASN A 39 18.45 3.85 -41.34
CA ASN A 39 19.56 4.72 -41.74
C ASN A 39 20.85 4.51 -40.92
N CYS A 40 20.75 4.08 -39.65
CA CYS A 40 21.87 3.96 -38.71
C CYS A 40 21.68 2.79 -37.73
N PRO A 41 21.62 1.52 -38.20
CA PRO A 41 21.29 0.36 -37.37
C PRO A 41 22.30 0.11 -36.24
N ASP A 42 23.56 0.48 -36.44
CA ASP A 42 24.64 0.42 -35.45
C ASP A 42 24.42 1.40 -34.28
N VAL A 43 23.94 2.61 -34.57
CA VAL A 43 23.55 3.60 -33.54
C VAL A 43 22.36 3.10 -32.72
N LEU A 44 21.36 2.50 -33.40
CA LEU A 44 20.22 1.90 -32.72
C LEU A 44 20.66 0.77 -31.79
N GLU A 45 21.54 -0.12 -32.26
CA GLU A 45 22.09 -1.21 -31.46
C GLU A 45 22.86 -0.70 -30.23
N ALA A 46 23.74 0.30 -30.41
CA ALA A 46 24.48 0.92 -29.31
C ALA A 46 23.53 1.52 -28.25
N LEU A 47 22.48 2.23 -28.70
CA LEU A 47 21.47 2.81 -27.82
C LEU A 47 20.66 1.74 -27.08
N GLN A 48 20.22 0.68 -27.76
CA GLN A 48 19.54 -0.47 -27.15
C GLN A 48 20.43 -1.15 -26.10
N ASN A 49 21.73 -1.26 -26.35
CA ASN A 49 22.69 -1.82 -25.40
C ASN A 49 22.84 -0.96 -24.14
N VAL A 50 22.89 0.37 -24.27
CA VAL A 50 22.87 1.29 -23.11
C VAL A 50 21.55 1.18 -22.34
N ARG A 51 20.42 1.17 -23.04
CA ARG A 51 19.09 1.02 -22.45
C ARG A 51 18.98 -0.27 -21.64
N ARG A 52 19.46 -1.40 -22.17
CA ARG A 52 19.45 -2.69 -21.48
C ARG A 52 20.30 -2.68 -20.20
N LYS A 53 21.46 -2.00 -20.21
CA LYS A 53 22.30 -1.84 -19.01
C LYS A 53 21.61 -1.03 -17.92
N LEU A 54 20.96 0.08 -18.28
CA LEU A 54 20.21 0.92 -17.34
C LEU A 54 18.95 0.21 -16.81
N GLY A 55 18.20 -0.45 -17.68
CA GLY A 55 16.98 -1.16 -17.31
C GLY A 55 17.25 -2.41 -16.48
N SER A 56 18.44 -3.02 -16.56
CA SER A 56 18.85 -4.13 -15.69
C SER A 56 18.69 -3.81 -14.20
N ALA A 57 19.10 -2.62 -13.75
CA ALA A 57 18.92 -2.19 -12.36
C ALA A 57 17.44 -2.12 -11.95
N THR A 58 16.60 -1.60 -12.85
CA THR A 58 15.14 -1.52 -12.63
C THR A 58 14.51 -2.91 -12.57
N LYS A 59 14.96 -3.85 -13.43
CA LYS A 59 14.54 -5.25 -13.39
C LYS A 59 14.90 -5.90 -12.06
N THR A 60 16.15 -5.75 -11.61
CA THR A 60 16.61 -6.28 -10.31
C THR A 60 15.74 -5.81 -9.16
N LEU A 61 15.37 -4.52 -9.13
CA LEU A 61 14.46 -3.99 -8.11
C LEU A 61 13.04 -4.59 -8.21
N ALA A 62 12.54 -4.79 -9.43
CA ALA A 62 11.23 -5.40 -9.66
C ALA A 62 11.21 -6.90 -9.30
N THR A 63 12.28 -7.66 -9.56
CA THR A 63 12.35 -9.13 -9.32
C THR A 63 12.81 -9.51 -7.92
N ASN A 64 13.94 -8.97 -7.43
CA ASN A 64 14.66 -9.51 -6.26
C ASN A 64 14.04 -9.21 -4.90
N LEU A 65 13.06 -8.31 -4.81
CA LEU A 65 12.49 -7.89 -3.53
C LEU A 65 11.26 -8.71 -3.08
N TYR A 66 10.71 -9.63 -3.89
CA TYR A 66 9.35 -10.16 -3.64
C TYR A 66 9.14 -11.64 -4.03
N SER A 67 8.90 -12.52 -3.06
CA SER A 67 8.68 -13.98 -3.27
C SER A 67 7.22 -14.42 -3.38
N LYS A 68 6.23 -13.53 -3.17
CA LYS A 68 4.79 -13.81 -3.31
C LYS A 68 4.11 -12.82 -4.23
N ASP A 69 3.26 -13.34 -5.13
CA ASP A 69 2.49 -12.55 -6.11
C ASP A 69 1.44 -11.62 -5.49
N THR A 70 1.16 -11.73 -4.19
CA THR A 70 0.18 -10.86 -3.50
C THR A 70 0.78 -9.57 -2.94
N ARG A 71 2.11 -9.42 -2.94
CA ARG A 71 2.76 -8.25 -2.31
C ARG A 71 2.43 -6.92 -3.00
N PHE A 72 2.22 -6.92 -4.31
CA PHE A 72 1.85 -5.67 -5.02
C PHE A 72 0.57 -5.04 -4.48
N LEU A 73 -0.40 -5.85 -3.99
CA LEU A 73 -1.63 -5.32 -3.38
C LEU A 73 -1.32 -4.47 -2.16
N TYR A 74 -0.43 -4.95 -1.31
CA TYR A 74 -0.01 -4.25 -0.10
C TYR A 74 0.80 -2.99 -0.42
N GLU A 75 1.69 -3.03 -1.40
CA GLU A 75 2.42 -1.86 -1.87
C GLU A 75 1.47 -0.79 -2.45
N LEU A 76 0.42 -1.21 -3.17
CA LEU A 76 -0.62 -0.29 -3.66
C LEU A 76 -1.44 0.34 -2.52
N ILE A 77 -1.77 -0.43 -1.49
CA ILE A 77 -2.45 0.08 -0.29
C ILE A 77 -1.56 1.09 0.44
N GLN A 78 -0.26 0.80 0.57
CA GLN A 78 0.70 1.73 1.16
C GLN A 78 0.85 3.01 0.34
N ASN A 79 0.92 2.90 -0.98
CA ASN A 79 0.95 4.07 -1.85
C ASN A 79 -0.30 4.95 -1.63
N ALA A 80 -1.47 4.35 -1.49
CA ALA A 80 -2.69 5.08 -1.17
C ALA A 80 -2.62 5.73 0.23
N GLU A 81 -2.12 5.01 1.24
CA GLU A 81 -1.93 5.56 2.59
C GLU A 81 -0.95 6.75 2.63
N ASP A 82 0.05 6.76 1.75
CA ASP A 82 1.03 7.84 1.65
C ASP A 82 0.50 9.09 0.93
N ASN A 83 -0.64 8.99 0.25
CA ASN A 83 -1.22 10.09 -0.53
C ASN A 83 -1.80 11.19 0.35
N GLN A 84 -2.10 12.32 -0.29
CA GLN A 84 -2.82 13.43 0.31
C GLN A 84 -4.29 13.39 -0.10
N TYR A 85 -5.17 13.66 0.85
CA TYR A 85 -6.62 13.63 0.66
C TYR A 85 -7.23 14.96 1.08
N CYS A 86 -8.39 15.28 0.51
CA CYS A 86 -9.14 16.46 0.93
C CYS A 86 -9.67 16.26 2.36
N VAL A 87 -9.54 17.29 3.20
CA VAL A 87 -9.90 17.26 4.63
C VAL A 87 -11.36 16.86 4.85
N TRP A 88 -12.24 17.19 3.91
CA TRP A 88 -13.69 16.97 4.01
C TRP A 88 -14.16 15.64 3.41
N THR A 89 -13.24 14.81 2.94
CA THR A 89 -13.55 13.53 2.29
C THR A 89 -13.01 12.37 3.12
N THR A 90 -13.75 11.26 3.15
CA THR A 90 -13.25 10.00 3.69
C THR A 90 -12.37 9.30 2.66
N PRO A 91 -11.06 9.07 2.93
CA PRO A 91 -10.18 8.39 1.99
C PRO A 91 -10.59 6.93 1.74
N PHE A 92 -10.67 6.54 0.47
CA PHE A 92 -11.00 5.17 0.06
C PHE A 92 -10.03 4.63 -0.98
N LEU A 93 -10.03 3.30 -1.10
CA LEU A 93 -9.36 2.57 -2.17
C LEU A 93 -10.31 1.50 -2.73
N ASN A 94 -10.55 1.50 -4.03
CA ASN A 94 -11.36 0.49 -4.68
C ASN A 94 -10.47 -0.39 -5.57
N PHE A 95 -10.55 -1.70 -5.42
CA PHE A 95 -10.01 -2.68 -6.36
C PHE A 95 -11.16 -3.26 -7.18
N ILE A 96 -11.05 -3.23 -8.50
CA ILE A 96 -12.03 -3.82 -9.41
C ILE A 96 -11.29 -4.80 -10.31
N LEU A 97 -11.51 -6.09 -10.08
CA LEU A 97 -10.91 -7.17 -10.84
C LEU A 97 -11.83 -7.54 -12.03
N TYR A 98 -11.27 -7.48 -13.22
CA TYR A 98 -11.81 -8.03 -14.46
C TYR A 98 -10.92 -9.21 -14.92
N PRO A 99 -11.36 -10.03 -15.89
CA PRO A 99 -10.56 -11.15 -16.39
C PRO A 99 -9.16 -10.73 -16.87
N ASP A 100 -9.05 -9.58 -17.53
CA ASP A 100 -7.83 -9.11 -18.20
C ASP A 100 -7.15 -7.93 -17.49
N LYS A 101 -7.77 -7.34 -16.46
CA LYS A 101 -7.26 -6.14 -15.80
C LYS A 101 -7.68 -5.99 -14.35
N ILE A 102 -6.91 -5.22 -13.59
CA ILE A 102 -7.32 -4.68 -12.28
C ILE A 102 -7.39 -3.16 -12.40
N VAL A 103 -8.52 -2.57 -11.99
CA VAL A 103 -8.68 -1.12 -11.86
C VAL A 103 -8.60 -0.76 -10.38
N ILE A 104 -7.78 0.23 -10.05
CA ILE A 104 -7.60 0.75 -8.70
C ILE A 104 -8.01 2.21 -8.68
N ASP A 105 -9.06 2.54 -7.94
CA ASP A 105 -9.57 3.91 -7.83
C ASP A 105 -9.36 4.46 -6.42
N SER A 106 -8.98 5.74 -6.33
CA SER A 106 -8.92 6.47 -5.07
C SER A 106 -9.33 7.93 -5.24
N ASN A 107 -9.71 8.55 -4.12
CA ASN A 107 -10.07 9.97 -4.03
C ASN A 107 -8.93 10.87 -3.54
N GLU A 108 -7.68 10.49 -3.75
CA GLU A 108 -6.56 11.36 -3.41
C GLU A 108 -6.61 12.70 -4.18
N ASN A 109 -5.84 13.70 -3.74
CA ASN A 109 -5.83 15.01 -4.38
C ASN A 109 -5.29 14.98 -5.82
N GLY A 110 -4.58 13.92 -6.19
CA GLY A 110 -4.00 13.70 -7.51
C GLY A 110 -2.51 14.03 -7.55
N PHE A 111 -1.84 13.62 -8.62
CA PHE A 111 -0.40 13.72 -8.76
C PHE A 111 0.06 15.16 -8.93
N THR A 112 1.08 15.52 -8.17
CA THR A 112 1.94 16.67 -8.47
C THR A 112 3.02 16.30 -9.49
N SER A 113 3.67 17.29 -10.09
CA SER A 113 4.85 17.08 -10.95
C SER A 113 5.97 16.31 -10.23
N LEU A 114 6.11 16.48 -8.90
CA LEU A 114 7.05 15.71 -8.09
C LEU A 114 6.63 14.24 -7.95
N ASN A 115 5.33 13.96 -7.77
CA ASN A 115 4.84 12.57 -7.74
C ASN A 115 5.06 11.88 -9.08
N PHE A 116 4.76 12.58 -10.18
CA PHE A 116 4.99 12.08 -11.54
C PHE A 116 6.48 11.76 -11.80
N LYS A 117 7.39 12.69 -11.47
CA LYS A 117 8.84 12.43 -11.63
C LYS A 117 9.31 11.29 -10.75
N ALA A 118 8.86 11.22 -9.50
CA ALA A 118 9.27 10.18 -8.57
C ALA A 118 8.85 8.77 -9.03
N ILE A 119 7.64 8.61 -9.58
CA ILE A 119 7.19 7.29 -10.07
C ILE A 119 7.98 6.84 -11.31
N CYS A 120 8.42 7.79 -12.14
CA CYS A 120 9.26 7.57 -13.33
C CYS A 120 10.76 7.39 -13.02
N SER A 121 11.19 7.35 -11.75
CA SER A 121 12.60 7.16 -11.39
C SER A 121 13.00 5.68 -11.39
N THR A 122 14.25 5.38 -11.73
CA THR A 122 14.87 4.04 -11.70
C THR A 122 15.38 3.62 -10.32
N GLY A 123 15.20 4.45 -9.28
CA GLY A 123 15.75 4.25 -7.94
C GLY A 123 16.68 5.37 -7.47
N GLU A 124 17.01 6.35 -8.33
CA GLU A 124 17.61 7.61 -7.88
C GLU A 124 16.55 8.46 -7.16
N SER A 125 16.58 8.38 -5.84
CA SER A 125 15.60 8.98 -4.94
C SER A 125 15.65 10.50 -4.97
N THR A 126 14.64 11.14 -5.55
CA THR A 126 14.24 12.50 -5.15
C THR A 126 13.48 12.42 -3.82
N LYS A 127 14.20 12.20 -2.73
CA LYS A 127 13.79 12.57 -1.37
C LYS A 127 15.02 12.98 -0.55
N THR A 128 15.49 14.19 -0.80
CA THR A 128 15.79 15.07 0.32
C THR A 128 14.44 15.48 0.95
N ASN A 129 14.31 15.32 2.27
CA ASN A 129 13.44 16.12 3.16
C ASN A 129 11.92 15.86 3.26
N VAL A 130 11.43 14.62 3.38
CA VAL A 130 10.12 14.40 4.02
C VAL A 130 10.20 13.35 5.13
N GLN A 131 9.92 13.82 6.34
CA GLN A 131 9.94 13.10 7.63
C GLN A 131 8.97 11.90 7.63
N GLY A 132 9.36 10.77 8.23
CA GLY A 132 8.40 9.74 8.65
C GLY A 132 8.24 8.45 7.82
N TYR A 133 8.86 8.29 6.64
CA TYR A 133 8.51 7.16 5.75
C TYR A 133 9.71 6.32 5.33
N VAL A 134 9.69 5.04 5.73
CA VAL A 134 10.58 3.99 5.20
C VAL A 134 9.93 3.41 3.96
N GLY A 135 10.31 3.94 2.80
CA GLY A 135 9.83 3.52 1.49
C GLY A 135 10.41 4.45 0.44
N GLU A 136 11.33 3.95 -0.36
CA GLU A 136 11.84 4.66 -1.53
C GLU A 136 10.69 4.80 -2.52
N LYS A 137 10.10 6.01 -2.61
CA LYS A 137 8.98 6.30 -3.51
C LYS A 137 9.39 5.86 -4.91
N GLY A 138 8.55 5.02 -5.51
CA GLY A 138 8.83 4.43 -6.79
C GLY A 138 9.21 2.96 -6.71
N ILE A 139 10.04 2.48 -5.78
CA ILE A 139 10.49 1.07 -5.79
C ILE A 139 9.34 0.10 -5.54
N GLY A 140 8.49 0.38 -4.54
CA GLY A 140 7.30 -0.43 -4.24
C GLY A 140 6.32 -0.50 -5.40
N PHE A 141 6.15 0.61 -6.15
CA PHE A 141 5.29 0.66 -7.32
C PHE A 141 5.72 -0.32 -8.41
N LYS A 142 7.03 -0.53 -8.66
CA LYS A 142 7.49 -1.43 -9.73
C LYS A 142 7.06 -2.88 -9.51
N SER A 143 6.67 -3.27 -8.29
CA SER A 143 6.13 -4.61 -8.01
C SER A 143 4.87 -4.95 -8.83
N VAL A 144 4.10 -3.96 -9.31
CA VAL A 144 2.92 -4.20 -10.15
C VAL A 144 3.28 -4.88 -11.49
N PHE A 145 4.50 -4.70 -11.99
CA PHE A 145 4.98 -5.32 -13.23
C PHE A 145 5.26 -6.83 -13.09
N LYS A 146 5.14 -7.39 -11.88
CA LYS A 146 5.06 -8.85 -11.71
C LYS A 146 3.76 -9.42 -12.27
N VAL A 147 2.71 -8.61 -12.30
CA VAL A 147 1.35 -9.06 -12.64
C VAL A 147 0.77 -8.35 -13.86
N ALA A 148 1.32 -7.21 -14.25
CA ALA A 148 0.81 -6.37 -15.32
C ALA A 148 1.86 -6.12 -16.41
N LYS A 149 1.40 -6.10 -17.68
CA LYS A 149 2.22 -5.71 -18.85
C LYS A 149 2.11 -4.23 -19.20
N LYS A 150 1.01 -3.61 -18.78
CA LYS A 150 0.75 -2.18 -18.95
C LYS A 150 0.12 -1.65 -17.68
N VAL A 151 0.57 -0.49 -17.25
CA VAL A 151 0.02 0.25 -16.11
C VAL A 151 -0.33 1.64 -16.59
N HIS A 152 -1.62 1.92 -16.72
CA HIS A 152 -2.12 3.25 -17.03
C HIS A 152 -2.51 3.96 -15.73
N ILE A 153 -2.06 5.20 -15.56
CA ILE A 153 -2.36 6.04 -14.42
C ILE A 153 -2.97 7.34 -14.94
N GLN A 154 -4.18 7.63 -14.49
CA GLN A 154 -4.81 8.92 -14.65
C GLN A 154 -5.01 9.54 -13.27
N SER A 155 -4.38 10.69 -13.04
CA SER A 155 -4.37 11.36 -11.74
C SER A 155 -4.33 12.87 -11.92
N GLY A 156 -5.44 13.54 -11.61
CA GLY A 156 -5.59 14.98 -11.86
C GLY A 156 -5.37 15.34 -13.33
N VAL A 157 -4.31 16.10 -13.62
CA VAL A 157 -3.93 16.53 -14.97
C VAL A 157 -2.95 15.59 -15.67
N PHE A 158 -2.54 14.50 -15.03
CA PHE A 158 -1.65 13.51 -15.63
C PHE A 158 -2.46 12.31 -16.15
N SER A 159 -2.21 11.89 -17.41
CA SER A 159 -2.66 10.60 -17.95
C SER A 159 -1.52 9.97 -18.75
N PHE A 160 -0.97 8.86 -18.26
CA PHE A 160 0.18 8.21 -18.87
C PHE A 160 0.22 6.72 -18.53
N SER A 161 0.94 5.94 -19.32
CA SER A 161 1.18 4.54 -19.05
C SER A 161 2.65 4.17 -19.06
N PHE A 162 2.93 3.05 -18.40
CA PHE A 162 4.17 2.32 -18.50
C PHE A 162 3.88 0.96 -19.13
N VAL A 163 4.74 0.51 -20.02
CA VAL A 163 4.59 -0.77 -20.73
C VAL A 163 5.87 -1.54 -20.55
N TYR A 164 5.77 -2.72 -19.95
CA TYR A 164 6.91 -3.60 -19.71
C TYR A 164 6.43 -5.04 -19.69
N THR A 165 7.11 -5.92 -20.42
CA THR A 165 6.78 -7.35 -20.42
C THR A 165 7.96 -8.16 -19.94
N ARG A 166 7.85 -8.75 -18.74
CA ARG A 166 8.91 -9.52 -18.07
C ARG A 166 9.46 -10.69 -18.89
N ASP A 167 8.59 -11.34 -19.66
CA ASP A 167 8.90 -12.58 -20.37
C ASP A 167 9.26 -12.30 -21.85
N SER A 168 9.82 -11.12 -22.13
CA SER A 168 10.28 -10.67 -23.45
C SER A 168 11.70 -10.08 -23.36
N ASP A 169 12.33 -9.83 -24.51
CA ASP A 169 13.65 -9.17 -24.60
C ASP A 169 13.63 -7.66 -24.25
N ASP A 170 12.60 -7.21 -23.51
CA ASP A 170 12.42 -5.84 -23.03
C ASP A 170 13.64 -5.37 -22.26
N ASP A 171 14.05 -4.12 -22.44
CA ASP A 171 15.23 -3.56 -21.78
C ASP A 171 15.02 -3.28 -20.28
N GLY A 172 13.78 -3.21 -19.80
CA GLY A 172 13.40 -2.90 -18.41
C GLY A 172 13.07 -1.44 -18.15
N LEU A 173 13.40 -0.52 -19.07
CA LEU A 173 13.10 0.91 -18.93
C LEU A 173 11.63 1.22 -19.19
N GLY A 174 10.87 0.30 -19.79
CA GLY A 174 9.43 0.41 -19.94
C GLY A 174 8.67 0.64 -18.63
N MET A 175 9.23 0.21 -17.49
CA MET A 175 8.67 0.42 -16.15
C MET A 175 8.78 1.86 -15.62
N VAL A 176 9.62 2.68 -16.26
CA VAL A 176 9.94 4.05 -15.84
C VAL A 176 9.77 5.08 -16.95
N THR A 177 9.66 4.63 -18.20
CA THR A 177 9.52 5.51 -19.37
C THR A 177 8.03 5.76 -19.66
N PRO A 178 7.48 6.94 -19.32
CA PRO A 178 6.05 7.18 -19.47
C PRO A 178 5.66 7.38 -20.93
N LEU A 179 4.47 6.88 -21.28
CA LEU A 179 3.79 7.11 -22.55
C LEU A 179 2.55 7.95 -22.29
N SER A 180 2.34 9.04 -23.03
CA SER A 180 1.11 9.83 -22.89
C SER A 180 -0.10 8.99 -23.27
N GLU A 181 -1.18 9.10 -22.48
CA GLU A 181 -2.44 8.40 -22.73
C GLU A 181 -3.60 9.41 -22.84
N PRO A 182 -4.70 9.07 -23.53
CA PRO A 182 -5.90 9.87 -23.50
C PRO A 182 -6.50 9.92 -22.09
N TYR A 183 -7.36 10.89 -21.85
CA TYR A 183 -8.11 10.99 -20.60
C TYR A 183 -9.40 10.18 -20.71
N GLU A 184 -9.69 9.39 -19.69
CA GLU A 184 -10.95 8.71 -19.49
C GLU A 184 -11.87 9.53 -18.58
N ASP A 185 -13.18 9.37 -18.75
CA ASP A 185 -14.15 9.90 -17.80
C ASP A 185 -14.14 9.04 -16.53
N LEU A 186 -13.69 9.65 -15.43
CA LEU A 186 -13.66 8.98 -14.13
C LEU A 186 -14.98 9.22 -13.37
N PRO A 187 -15.41 8.26 -12.52
CA PRO A 187 -16.52 8.49 -11.61
C PRO A 187 -16.30 9.75 -10.76
N ALA A 188 -17.37 10.48 -10.42
CA ALA A 188 -17.27 11.80 -9.78
C ALA A 188 -16.45 11.84 -8.48
N ASN A 189 -16.41 10.73 -7.73
CA ASN A 189 -15.66 10.59 -6.48
C ASN A 189 -14.23 10.05 -6.67
N VAL A 190 -13.80 9.77 -7.90
CA VAL A 190 -12.48 9.22 -8.23
C VAL A 190 -11.63 10.31 -8.84
N ARG A 191 -10.43 10.50 -8.26
CA ARG A 191 -9.46 11.51 -8.71
C ARG A 191 -8.18 10.90 -9.26
N THR A 192 -7.86 9.70 -8.79
CA THR A 192 -6.79 8.86 -9.34
C THR A 192 -7.34 7.49 -9.68
N ARG A 193 -7.11 7.06 -10.92
CA ARG A 193 -7.31 5.70 -11.40
C ARG A 193 -5.99 5.11 -11.87
N MET A 194 -5.73 3.88 -11.46
CA MET A 194 -4.66 3.05 -12.01
C MET A 194 -5.27 1.79 -12.62
N THR A 195 -4.97 1.53 -13.89
CA THR A 195 -5.43 0.34 -14.62
C THR A 195 -4.24 -0.55 -14.93
N LEU A 196 -4.22 -1.74 -14.33
CA LEU A 196 -3.23 -2.78 -14.54
C LEU A 196 -3.74 -3.77 -15.58
N THR A 197 -3.21 -3.75 -16.80
CA THR A 197 -3.48 -4.79 -17.80
C THR A 197 -2.65 -6.02 -17.46
N LEU A 198 -3.32 -7.13 -17.15
CA LEU A 198 -2.68 -8.33 -16.59
C LEU A 198 -1.83 -9.09 -17.62
N LEU A 199 -0.73 -9.67 -17.14
CA LEU A 199 0.12 -10.60 -17.89
C LEU A 199 -0.56 -11.95 -18.10
N ARG A 200 -1.21 -12.45 -17.04
CA ARG A 200 -1.82 -13.78 -16.96
C ARG A 200 -3.28 -13.69 -16.55
N PRO A 201 -4.20 -13.48 -17.50
CA PRO A 201 -5.64 -13.50 -17.25
C PRO A 201 -6.14 -14.82 -16.63
N GLU A 202 -5.44 -15.93 -16.88
CA GLU A 202 -5.72 -17.25 -16.33
C GLU A 202 -5.62 -17.33 -14.79
N ASP A 203 -4.86 -16.44 -14.16
CA ASP A 203 -4.71 -16.36 -12.70
C ASP A 203 -5.93 -15.73 -12.00
N PHE A 204 -7.00 -15.41 -12.73
CA PHE A 204 -8.16 -14.66 -12.23
C PHE A 204 -8.71 -15.19 -10.91
N MET A 205 -8.90 -16.52 -10.79
CA MET A 205 -9.48 -17.13 -9.58
C MET A 205 -8.59 -16.96 -8.36
N GLN A 206 -7.26 -17.09 -8.52
CA GLN A 206 -6.31 -16.87 -7.45
C GLN A 206 -6.33 -15.40 -7.01
N ARG A 207 -6.32 -14.46 -7.96
CA ARG A 207 -6.37 -13.02 -7.67
C ARG A 207 -7.69 -12.61 -6.99
N ALA A 208 -8.80 -13.19 -7.42
CA ALA A 208 -10.11 -12.99 -6.81
C ALA A 208 -10.11 -13.45 -5.34
N ALA A 209 -9.49 -14.60 -5.06
CA ALA A 209 -9.32 -15.10 -3.70
C ALA A 209 -8.41 -14.19 -2.87
N ASP A 210 -7.27 -13.76 -3.41
CA ASP A 210 -6.32 -12.89 -2.72
C ASP A 210 -6.94 -11.53 -2.34
N LEU A 211 -7.70 -10.93 -3.25
CA LEU A 211 -8.41 -9.66 -3.02
C LEU A 211 -9.59 -9.81 -2.04
N SER A 212 -10.33 -10.93 -2.10
CA SER A 212 -11.47 -11.18 -1.19
C SER A 212 -11.06 -11.56 0.23
N ASN A 213 -9.83 -12.03 0.39
CA ASN A 213 -9.26 -12.51 1.64
C ASN A 213 -8.19 -11.56 2.20
N LEU A 214 -8.21 -10.28 1.78
CA LEU A 214 -7.45 -9.25 2.47
C LEU A 214 -7.76 -9.29 3.97
N PRO A 215 -6.74 -9.28 4.85
CA PRO A 215 -6.94 -9.20 6.30
C PRO A 215 -7.73 -7.93 6.63
N ASP A 216 -8.90 -8.10 7.23
CA ASP A 216 -9.78 -7.01 7.60
C ASP A 216 -9.16 -6.08 8.66
N THR A 217 -8.33 -6.65 9.55
CA THR A 217 -7.54 -5.92 10.55
C THR A 217 -6.49 -4.98 9.95
N LEU A 218 -6.17 -5.09 8.66
CA LEU A 218 -5.24 -4.17 7.98
C LEU A 218 -5.65 -2.71 8.16
N LEU A 219 -6.95 -2.40 8.10
CA LEU A 219 -7.45 -1.03 8.23
C LEU A 219 -7.18 -0.40 9.62
N LEU A 220 -6.99 -1.21 10.67
CA LEU A 220 -6.68 -0.69 12.01
C LEU A 220 -5.31 0.00 12.06
N PHE A 221 -4.41 -0.43 11.18
CA PHE A 221 -3.03 0.04 11.08
C PHE A 221 -2.85 1.14 10.02
N LEU A 222 -3.91 1.48 9.29
CA LEU A 222 -3.93 2.56 8.32
C LEU A 222 -4.46 3.85 8.97
N SER A 223 -3.70 4.94 8.80
CA SER A 223 -4.00 6.22 9.45
C SER A 223 -4.97 7.06 8.63
N LYS A 224 -4.92 6.98 7.29
CA LYS A 224 -5.74 7.78 6.37
C LYS A 224 -6.84 6.96 5.70
N ILE A 225 -6.51 5.83 5.07
CA ILE A 225 -7.50 4.98 4.38
C ILE A 225 -8.50 4.43 5.39
N ARG A 226 -9.79 4.65 5.13
CA ARG A 226 -10.90 4.20 6.02
C ARG A 226 -11.76 3.10 5.42
N SER A 227 -11.73 2.96 4.10
CA SER A 227 -12.50 1.91 3.42
C SER A 227 -11.75 1.34 2.23
N ILE A 228 -11.80 0.02 2.10
CA ILE A 228 -11.34 -0.71 0.92
C ILE A 228 -12.54 -1.42 0.33
N ASN A 229 -12.83 -1.16 -0.95
CA ASN A 229 -13.85 -1.87 -1.69
C ASN A 229 -13.19 -2.81 -2.70
N VAL A 230 -13.67 -4.03 -2.81
CA VAL A 230 -13.22 -5.03 -3.78
C VAL A 230 -14.41 -5.47 -4.59
N ARG A 231 -14.35 -5.29 -5.91
CA ARG A 231 -15.38 -5.74 -6.85
C ARG A 231 -14.76 -6.75 -7.80
N ILE A 232 -15.32 -7.94 -7.85
CA ILE A 232 -14.87 -9.03 -8.74
C ILE A 232 -15.91 -9.19 -9.83
N CYS A 233 -15.51 -8.88 -11.06
CA CYS A 233 -16.33 -8.98 -12.27
C CYS A 233 -15.88 -10.23 -13.05
N SER A 234 -16.68 -11.30 -12.99
CA SER A 234 -16.44 -12.54 -13.73
C SER A 234 -16.79 -12.38 -15.22
N SER A 235 -16.25 -13.27 -16.06
CA SER A 235 -16.66 -13.44 -17.47
C SER A 235 -18.13 -13.80 -17.63
N ALA A 236 -18.74 -14.43 -16.62
CA ALA A 236 -20.17 -14.74 -16.58
C ALA A 236 -21.05 -13.53 -16.19
N ASN A 237 -20.50 -12.31 -16.17
CA ASN A 237 -21.13 -11.09 -15.65
C ASN A 237 -21.63 -11.19 -14.20
N THR A 238 -21.16 -12.19 -13.44
CA THR A 238 -21.40 -12.27 -12.00
C THR A 238 -20.49 -11.29 -11.27
N ILE A 239 -21.06 -10.57 -10.31
CA ILE A 239 -20.36 -9.54 -9.56
C ILE A 239 -20.43 -9.86 -8.08
N THR A 240 -19.26 -10.04 -7.48
CA THR A 240 -19.12 -10.12 -6.02
C THR A 240 -18.46 -8.85 -5.52
N THR A 241 -19.03 -8.24 -4.49
CA THR A 241 -18.47 -7.04 -3.86
C THR A 241 -18.13 -7.34 -2.41
N VAL A 242 -16.89 -7.07 -2.01
CA VAL A 242 -16.42 -7.13 -0.62
C VAL A 242 -16.04 -5.73 -0.19
N HIS A 243 -16.70 -5.22 0.85
CA HIS A 243 -16.47 -3.88 1.37
C HIS A 243 -15.95 -3.97 2.80
N TYR A 244 -14.76 -3.40 3.02
CA TYR A 244 -14.12 -3.25 4.31
C TYR A 244 -14.23 -1.80 4.75
N LYS A 245 -14.73 -1.56 5.96
CA LYS A 245 -14.83 -0.21 6.53
C LYS A 245 -14.35 -0.19 7.98
N HIS A 246 -13.50 0.77 8.28
CA HIS A 246 -13.06 1.08 9.63
C HIS A 246 -13.82 2.27 10.18
N VAL A 247 -14.42 2.07 11.35
CA VAL A 247 -15.14 3.09 12.09
C VAL A 247 -14.48 3.24 13.45
N ARG A 248 -14.00 4.45 13.76
CA ARG A 248 -13.51 4.80 15.09
C ARG A 248 -14.71 5.16 15.95
N GLY A 249 -14.93 4.42 17.04
CA GLY A 249 -15.96 4.71 18.03
C GLY A 249 -15.45 5.65 19.13
N SER A 250 -16.26 5.82 20.16
CA SER A 250 -15.83 6.42 21.43
C SER A 250 -15.03 5.42 22.26
N ASP A 251 -14.26 5.91 23.23
CA ASP A 251 -13.64 5.10 24.30
C ASP A 251 -12.71 3.97 23.81
N ASN A 252 -11.86 4.26 22.81
CA ASN A 252 -10.90 3.32 22.21
C ASN A 252 -11.54 2.11 21.50
N LEU A 253 -12.87 2.00 21.46
CA LEU A 253 -13.56 0.91 20.77
C LEU A 253 -13.68 1.23 19.27
N GLU A 254 -12.99 0.45 18.45
CA GLU A 254 -13.00 0.57 17.00
C GLU A 254 -13.71 -0.62 16.37
N LYS A 255 -14.38 -0.37 15.24
CA LYS A 255 -15.18 -1.36 14.54
C LYS A 255 -14.65 -1.57 13.13
N ILE A 256 -14.48 -2.83 12.76
CA ILE A 256 -14.21 -3.25 11.38
C ILE A 256 -15.46 -3.94 10.85
N LEU A 257 -15.99 -3.40 9.77
CA LEU A 257 -17.14 -3.94 9.05
C LEU A 257 -16.65 -4.60 7.77
N LYS A 258 -17.00 -5.87 7.56
CA LYS A 258 -16.81 -6.59 6.29
C LYS A 258 -18.18 -6.98 5.75
N SER A 259 -18.57 -6.37 4.63
CA SER A 259 -19.80 -6.74 3.91
C SER A 259 -19.43 -7.48 2.63
N ILE A 260 -20.07 -8.62 2.38
CA ILE A 260 -19.92 -9.39 1.15
C ILE A 260 -21.30 -9.43 0.48
N LYS A 261 -21.39 -8.93 -0.75
CA LYS A 261 -22.57 -9.04 -1.61
C LYS A 261 -22.25 -9.93 -2.79
N THR A 262 -22.94 -11.05 -2.91
CA THR A 262 -22.80 -12.01 -4.00
C THR A 262 -23.75 -11.70 -5.16
N TYR A 263 -23.53 -12.35 -6.30
CA TYR A 263 -24.24 -12.08 -7.55
C TYR A 263 -25.74 -12.42 -7.50
N ASP A 264 -26.13 -13.33 -6.60
CA ASP A 264 -27.52 -13.72 -6.32
C ASP A 264 -28.27 -12.67 -5.47
N GLY A 265 -27.59 -11.59 -5.08
CA GLY A 265 -28.13 -10.53 -4.23
C GLY A 265 -27.98 -10.80 -2.73
N THR A 266 -27.51 -11.99 -2.34
CA THR A 266 -27.27 -12.33 -0.93
C THR A 266 -26.19 -11.40 -0.36
N THR A 267 -26.48 -10.83 0.81
CA THR A 267 -25.56 -9.93 1.50
C THR A 267 -25.26 -10.49 2.89
N SER A 268 -23.99 -10.73 3.17
CA SER A 268 -23.48 -11.11 4.49
C SER A 268 -22.69 -9.94 5.07
N ILE A 269 -22.94 -9.61 6.34
CA ILE A 269 -22.24 -8.55 7.04
C ILE A 269 -21.62 -9.16 8.30
N GLN A 270 -20.30 -9.03 8.40
CA GLN A 270 -19.53 -9.36 9.59
C GLN A 270 -19.05 -8.07 10.25
N THR A 271 -19.22 -7.97 11.55
CA THR A 271 -18.68 -6.88 12.37
C THR A 271 -17.68 -7.48 13.35
N LYS A 272 -16.49 -6.90 13.42
CA LYS A 272 -15.49 -7.18 14.46
C LYS A 272 -15.24 -5.93 15.28
N LEU A 273 -15.22 -6.09 16.60
CA LEU A 273 -14.95 -5.02 17.55
C LEU A 273 -13.52 -5.19 18.06
N PHE A 274 -12.82 -4.06 18.23
CA PHE A 274 -11.47 -4.04 18.75
C PHE A 274 -11.34 -2.93 19.78
N LEU A 275 -10.77 -3.24 20.94
CA LEU A 275 -10.22 -2.21 21.81
C LEU A 275 -8.84 -1.82 21.27
N VAL A 276 -8.69 -0.57 20.85
CA VAL A 276 -7.49 -0.09 20.16
C VAL A 276 -6.82 1.03 20.94
N THR A 277 -5.58 0.79 21.30
CA THR A 277 -4.72 1.78 21.95
C THR A 277 -3.53 2.10 21.06
N ARG A 278 -3.13 3.38 21.09
CA ARG A 278 -2.07 3.91 20.25
C ARG A 278 -1.11 4.71 21.10
N ARG A 279 0.19 4.44 20.94
CA ARG A 279 1.25 5.24 21.56
C ARG A 279 2.29 5.59 20.54
N VAL A 280 2.71 6.85 20.56
CA VAL A 280 3.85 7.32 19.80
C VAL A 280 5.07 7.16 20.68
N ILE A 281 5.93 6.21 20.33
CA ILE A 281 7.25 6.07 20.92
C ILE A 281 8.16 7.11 20.26
N ARG A 282 8.90 7.86 21.07
CA ARG A 282 9.82 8.90 20.62
C ARG A 282 11.25 8.51 20.98
N ASN A 283 12.23 9.23 20.41
CA ASN A 283 13.64 9.03 20.68
C ASN A 283 14.16 7.62 20.36
N LEU A 284 13.59 6.98 19.33
CA LEU A 284 14.07 5.69 18.87
C LEU A 284 15.53 5.80 18.41
N PRO A 285 16.34 4.74 18.63
CA PRO A 285 17.72 4.69 18.17
C PRO A 285 17.83 4.97 16.67
N PHE A 286 18.92 5.64 16.29
CA PHE A 286 19.23 5.85 14.88
C PHE A 286 19.34 4.51 14.16
N ASP A 287 18.67 4.41 13.03
CA ASP A 287 18.64 3.23 12.21
C ASP A 287 18.81 3.64 10.74
N PRO A 288 19.79 3.09 10.01
CA PRO A 288 20.02 3.39 8.61
C PRO A 288 18.82 3.13 7.71
N ALA A 289 17.88 2.27 8.11
CA ALA A 289 16.62 2.03 7.41
C ALA A 289 15.54 3.07 7.76
N ARG A 290 15.67 3.81 8.88
CA ARG A 290 14.74 4.85 9.37
C ARG A 290 15.39 6.24 9.40
N LYS A 291 16.13 6.60 8.34
CA LYS A 291 16.91 7.87 8.24
C LYS A 291 16.18 9.16 8.61
N HIS A 292 14.85 9.17 8.64
CA HIS A 292 14.02 10.38 8.74
C HIS A 292 12.95 10.33 9.84
N THR A 293 13.02 9.38 10.78
CA THR A 293 12.14 9.36 11.95
C THR A 293 12.81 8.76 13.17
N ASN A 294 12.75 9.47 14.29
CA ASN A 294 13.07 8.95 15.63
C ASN A 294 11.80 8.57 16.39
N GLN A 295 10.66 8.44 15.70
CA GLN A 295 9.37 8.10 16.31
C GLN A 295 8.71 6.95 15.56
N ALA A 296 7.92 6.15 16.27
CA ALA A 296 7.05 5.14 15.70
C ALA A 296 5.72 5.12 16.47
N THR A 297 4.62 4.87 15.77
CA THR A 297 3.34 4.63 16.42
C THR A 297 3.16 3.13 16.61
N ILE A 298 2.97 2.70 17.85
CA ILE A 298 2.57 1.34 18.20
C ILE A 298 1.06 1.33 18.34
N ILE A 299 0.43 0.38 17.67
CA ILE A 299 -1.01 0.16 17.72
C ILE A 299 -1.23 -1.25 18.26
N LEU A 300 -1.93 -1.35 19.38
CA LEU A 300 -2.39 -2.62 19.91
C LEU A 300 -3.90 -2.66 19.74
N ALA A 301 -4.39 -3.74 19.14
CA ALA A 301 -5.80 -3.94 18.86
C ALA A 301 -6.23 -5.31 19.39
N PHE A 302 -7.07 -5.30 20.41
CA PHE A 302 -7.57 -6.51 21.06
C PHE A 302 -8.98 -6.79 20.56
N PRO A 303 -9.24 -7.92 19.89
CA PRO A 303 -10.59 -8.26 19.46
C PRO A 303 -11.49 -8.50 20.67
N VAL A 304 -12.69 -7.94 20.66
CA VAL A 304 -13.69 -8.11 21.73
C VAL A 304 -15.04 -8.53 21.16
N ASP A 305 -15.85 -9.19 21.99
CA ASP A 305 -17.25 -9.48 21.65
C ASP A 305 -18.17 -8.29 21.95
N VAL A 306 -19.49 -8.50 21.85
CA VAL A 306 -20.49 -7.45 22.09
C VAL A 306 -20.58 -7.00 23.55
N ASN A 307 -19.98 -7.75 24.47
CA ASN A 307 -19.93 -7.46 25.91
C ASN A 307 -18.52 -6.97 26.33
N ASP A 308 -17.73 -6.48 25.37
CA ASP A 308 -16.34 -6.04 25.55
C ASP A 308 -15.40 -7.14 26.12
N THR A 309 -15.76 -8.41 25.94
CA THR A 309 -14.96 -9.54 26.41
C THR A 309 -13.91 -9.93 25.37
N PRO A 310 -12.60 -10.06 25.73
CA PRO A 310 -11.55 -10.41 24.79
C PRO A 310 -11.78 -11.75 24.07
N ILE A 311 -11.59 -11.76 22.75
CA ILE A 311 -11.68 -12.98 21.92
C ILE A 311 -10.28 -13.61 21.79
N LEU A 312 -10.10 -14.80 22.36
CA LEU A 312 -8.82 -15.51 22.39
C LEU A 312 -8.63 -16.39 21.15
N GLU A 313 -8.10 -15.82 20.08
CA GLU A 313 -7.74 -16.54 18.85
C GLU A 313 -6.41 -16.03 18.23
N ASN A 314 -5.87 -16.75 17.25
CA ASN A 314 -4.65 -16.34 16.55
C ASN A 314 -4.89 -15.08 15.70
N GLN A 315 -4.21 -13.98 16.04
CA GLN A 315 -4.30 -12.71 15.30
C GLN A 315 -3.12 -12.47 14.34
N HIS A 316 -3.29 -11.52 13.43
CA HIS A 316 -2.21 -11.08 12.54
C HIS A 316 -1.34 -10.04 13.25
N VAL A 317 -0.01 -10.16 13.12
CA VAL A 317 0.94 -9.15 13.58
C VAL A 317 1.36 -8.28 12.39
N PHE A 318 1.25 -6.96 12.58
CA PHE A 318 1.56 -5.97 11.55
C PHE A 318 2.77 -5.15 11.96
N ALA A 319 3.72 -4.98 11.05
CA ALA A 319 4.70 -3.89 11.11
C ALA A 319 4.62 -3.17 9.77
N TYR A 320 3.78 -2.14 9.70
CA TYR A 320 3.36 -1.43 8.48
C TYR A 320 2.56 -2.28 7.46
N LEU A 321 2.84 -3.59 7.35
CA LEU A 321 2.09 -4.61 6.61
C LEU A 321 1.97 -5.89 7.43
N PRO A 322 1.04 -6.81 7.11
CA PRO A 322 0.97 -8.10 7.77
C PRO A 322 2.28 -8.84 7.54
N LEU A 323 3.08 -8.96 8.59
CA LEU A 323 4.38 -9.63 8.51
C LEU A 323 4.17 -11.14 8.44
N ARG A 324 3.42 -11.68 9.41
CA ARG A 324 3.06 -13.09 9.55
C ARG A 324 1.82 -13.24 10.43
N ARG A 325 1.08 -14.34 10.29
CA ARG A 325 0.23 -14.83 11.38
C ARG A 325 1.14 -15.39 12.45
N VAL A 326 1.18 -14.74 13.60
CA VAL A 326 1.86 -15.26 14.78
C VAL A 326 0.79 -15.38 15.84
N GLY A 327 0.56 -16.59 16.32
CA GLY A 327 -0.24 -16.77 17.51
C GLY A 327 0.55 -16.22 18.69
N PHE A 328 0.35 -14.95 19.03
CA PHE A 328 0.48 -14.58 20.44
C PHE A 328 -0.68 -15.28 21.13
N LYS A 329 -0.47 -16.54 21.52
CA LYS A 329 -1.18 -17.07 22.66
C LYS A 329 -0.75 -16.15 23.79
N VAL A 330 -1.59 -15.19 24.15
CA VAL A 330 -1.46 -14.52 25.44
C VAL A 330 -1.64 -15.66 26.43
N CYS A 331 -0.53 -16.30 26.77
CA CYS A 331 -0.54 -17.46 27.63
C CYS A 331 -1.21 -16.99 28.91
N THR A 332 -2.14 -17.80 29.42
CA THR A 332 -2.61 -17.68 30.80
C THR A 332 -1.43 -17.50 31.75
N SER A 333 -0.27 -18.11 31.46
CA SER A 333 1.00 -17.89 32.13
C SER A 333 1.53 -16.45 32.10
N LEU A 334 1.42 -15.72 30.98
CA LEU A 334 1.91 -14.33 30.89
C LEU A 334 1.02 -13.40 31.72
N LEU A 335 -0.31 -13.60 31.65
CA LEU A 335 -1.28 -12.89 32.46
C LEU A 335 -1.14 -13.22 33.96
N GLN A 336 -0.89 -14.48 34.29
CA GLN A 336 -0.66 -14.94 35.66
C GLN A 336 0.68 -14.43 36.23
N ILE A 337 1.73 -14.35 35.40
CA ILE A 337 3.01 -13.72 35.79
C ILE A 337 2.84 -12.20 36.01
N ILE A 338 2.01 -11.54 35.20
CA ILE A 338 1.71 -10.10 35.33
C ILE A 338 0.83 -9.83 36.58
N GLU A 339 -0.14 -10.69 36.87
CA GLU A 339 -1.01 -10.59 38.07
C GLU A 339 -0.26 -10.91 39.37
N GLU A 340 0.56 -11.97 39.39
CA GLU A 340 1.30 -12.38 40.60
C GLU A 340 2.46 -11.44 40.95
N ASN A 341 2.90 -10.57 40.02
CA ASN A 341 4.08 -9.72 40.19
C ASN A 341 3.86 -8.27 39.72
N LEU A 342 2.76 -7.61 40.09
CA LEU A 342 2.49 -6.21 39.72
C LEU A 342 3.60 -5.22 40.16
N SER A 343 4.40 -5.55 41.17
CA SER A 343 5.57 -4.78 41.60
C SER A 343 6.90 -5.28 41.00
N SER A 344 6.96 -6.52 40.52
CA SER A 344 8.19 -7.21 40.06
C SER A 344 8.28 -7.33 38.53
N ALA A 345 7.17 -7.14 37.81
CA ALA A 345 7.12 -7.20 36.34
C ALA A 345 7.88 -6.03 35.68
N HIS A 346 7.99 -4.88 36.35
CA HIS A 346 8.85 -3.76 35.92
C HIS A 346 10.33 -4.16 35.84
N ASP A 347 10.78 -5.04 36.74
CA ASP A 347 12.19 -5.47 36.82
C ASP A 347 12.50 -6.71 35.96
N ILE A 348 11.49 -7.50 35.59
CA ILE A 348 11.65 -8.75 34.83
C ILE A 348 11.65 -8.53 33.30
N ILE A 349 11.06 -7.41 32.84
CA ILE A 349 10.75 -7.18 31.42
C ILE A 349 11.75 -6.22 30.76
N THR A 350 12.82 -5.83 31.45
CA THR A 350 13.89 -5.04 30.86
C THR A 350 14.79 -5.90 29.96
N SER A 351 14.65 -5.72 28.66
CA SER A 351 15.58 -6.20 27.64
C SER A 351 16.92 -5.45 27.66
N GLY A 352 16.97 -4.30 28.36
CA GLY A 352 18.11 -3.39 28.36
C GLY A 352 18.14 -2.43 27.17
N ASP A 353 17.22 -2.58 26.21
CA ASP A 353 16.95 -1.61 25.15
C ASP A 353 15.76 -0.74 25.56
N PRO A 354 15.96 0.56 25.82
CA PRO A 354 14.90 1.48 26.26
C PRO A 354 13.68 1.49 25.34
N ALA A 355 13.85 1.26 24.03
CA ALA A 355 12.74 1.26 23.09
C ALA A 355 11.90 -0.01 23.18
N VAL A 356 12.54 -1.17 23.38
CA VAL A 356 11.84 -2.46 23.56
C VAL A 356 11.13 -2.48 24.91
N ASP A 357 11.77 -1.94 25.94
CA ASP A 357 11.20 -1.82 27.28
C ASP A 357 9.99 -0.89 27.25
N GLU A 358 10.05 0.23 26.51
CA GLU A 358 8.90 1.11 26.33
C GLU A 358 7.73 0.46 25.56
N VAL A 359 8.02 -0.37 24.55
CA VAL A 359 7.00 -1.18 23.83
C VAL A 359 6.32 -2.16 24.77
N MET A 360 7.11 -2.89 25.56
CA MET A 360 6.63 -3.89 26.51
C MET A 360 5.79 -3.25 27.61
N MET A 361 6.28 -2.14 28.19
CA MET A 361 5.56 -1.36 29.19
C MET A 361 4.25 -0.80 28.63
N PHE A 362 4.27 -0.27 27.40
CA PHE A 362 3.04 0.16 26.75
C PHE A 362 2.03 -0.98 26.55
N ALA A 363 2.50 -2.18 26.18
CA ALA A 363 1.64 -3.33 26.02
C ALA A 363 1.02 -3.78 27.36
N LEU A 364 1.77 -3.73 28.44
CA LEU A 364 1.29 -4.03 29.80
C LEU A 364 0.24 -3.01 30.25
N ASP A 365 0.55 -1.71 30.17
CA ASP A 365 -0.39 -0.64 30.54
C ASP A 365 -1.69 -0.75 29.75
N SER A 366 -1.59 -1.11 28.47
CA SER A 366 -2.73 -1.30 27.58
C SER A 366 -3.59 -2.50 27.96
N LEU A 367 -2.98 -3.60 28.40
CA LEU A 367 -3.68 -4.78 28.89
C LEU A 367 -4.41 -4.49 30.21
N LEU A 368 -3.81 -3.70 31.10
CA LEU A 368 -4.40 -3.30 32.39
C LEU A 368 -5.60 -2.35 32.24
N GLN A 369 -5.77 -1.71 31.08
CA GLN A 369 -6.90 -0.85 30.76
C GLN A 369 -8.10 -1.59 30.13
N LEU A 370 -7.97 -2.88 29.83
CA LEU A 370 -9.12 -3.71 29.41
C LEU A 370 -10.14 -3.77 30.56
N PRO A 371 -11.46 -3.67 30.29
CA PRO A 371 -12.48 -3.77 31.33
C PRO A 371 -12.29 -5.04 32.17
N ALA A 372 -12.45 -4.89 33.48
CA ALA A 372 -12.15 -5.87 34.50
C ALA A 372 -12.96 -7.17 34.37
N PHE A 373 -12.50 -8.08 33.49
CA PHE A 373 -12.89 -9.48 33.48
C PHE A 373 -11.69 -10.43 33.33
N LEU A 374 -10.48 -9.90 33.54
CA LEU A 374 -9.33 -10.74 33.90
C LEU A 374 -9.31 -11.04 35.41
N MET A 375 -9.92 -10.18 36.23
CA MET A 375 -10.03 -10.33 37.69
C MET A 375 -11.04 -11.39 38.17
N LEU A 376 -11.73 -12.13 37.28
CA LEU A 376 -12.82 -13.02 37.69
C LEU A 376 -12.81 -14.43 37.06
N ILE A 377 -11.61 -14.94 36.73
CA ILE A 377 -11.40 -16.39 36.57
C ILE A 377 -10.21 -16.78 37.45
N ILE A 378 -10.41 -16.70 38.76
CA ILE A 378 -9.60 -17.43 39.74
C ILE A 378 -10.57 -18.37 40.47
N GLY A 379 -10.47 -19.65 40.10
CA GLY A 379 -10.92 -20.81 40.84
C GLY A 379 -9.88 -21.90 40.62
#